data_AF-A0A6I2RAG2-F1
#
_entry.id   AF-A0A6I2RAG2-F1
#
_cell.length_a   1.000
_cell.length_b   1.000
_cell.length_c   1.000
_cell.angle_alpha   90.00
_cell.angle_beta   90.00
_cell.angle_gamma   90.00
#
_symmetry.space_group_name_H-M   'P 1'
#
loop_
_entity.id
_entity.type
_entity.pdbx_description
1 polymer ?
#
loop_
_entity_poly.entity_id
_entity_poly.type
_entity_poly.pdbx_seq_one_letter_code
_entity_poly.pdbx_strand_id
1 'polypeptide(L)'
;MNHQYSKFKNKAIPYAKVGRRVFGSLFNAETFCSDHGLDVNSAIEYGEIPELKNEVQEIAKYQKAVLREVLHRLEKRCSFLHGEITGFSNSLSVCHPLDRGYLEDRLKEAIAKSTATHEAREMVWTILEELERLSEWHD
;
A
#
# COMPACT_ATOMS: atom_id res chain seq x y z
N MET A 1 -24.72 12.72 -6.78
CA MET A 1 -24.61 11.65 -5.77
C MET A 1 -24.78 12.32 -4.41
N ASN A 2 -25.76 11.89 -3.61
CA ASN A 2 -26.00 12.49 -2.28
C ASN A 2 -24.94 11.98 -1.31
N HIS A 3 -24.10 12.88 -0.80
CA HIS A 3 -23.20 12.57 0.31
C HIS A 3 -24.06 12.23 1.53
N GLN A 4 -24.13 10.96 1.89
CA GLN A 4 -24.77 10.54 3.13
C GLN A 4 -23.82 10.94 4.26
N TYR A 5 -24.19 11.95 5.06
CA TYR A 5 -23.40 12.35 6.21
C TYR A 5 -23.34 11.17 7.19
N SER A 6 -22.14 10.73 7.56
CA SER A 6 -21.98 9.65 8.52
C SER A 6 -22.46 10.09 9.90
N LYS A 7 -22.88 9.12 10.73
CA LYS A 7 -23.24 9.34 12.14
C LYS A 7 -22.06 9.82 12.98
N PHE A 8 -20.84 9.76 12.44
CA PHE A 8 -19.61 10.05 13.13
C PHE A 8 -19.30 11.56 13.05
N LYS A 9 -19.92 12.35 13.92
CA LYS A 9 -19.61 13.80 14.02
C LYS A 9 -18.21 14.01 14.60
N ASN A 10 -17.29 14.57 13.81
CA ASN A 10 -16.04 15.26 14.19
C ASN A 10 -15.36 14.79 15.50
N LYS A 11 -15.23 13.48 15.67
CA LYS A 11 -14.50 12.87 16.78
C LYS A 11 -13.08 12.63 16.30
N ALA A 12 -12.09 12.98 17.13
CA ALA A 12 -10.73 12.50 16.95
C ALA A 12 -10.72 11.00 17.24
N ILE A 13 -11.19 10.21 16.26
CA ILE A 13 -11.28 8.77 16.36
C ILE A 13 -9.88 8.21 16.12
N PRO A 14 -9.31 7.52 17.12
CA PRO A 14 -7.91 7.16 17.09
C PRO A 14 -7.68 5.93 16.17
N TYR A 15 -8.74 5.20 15.79
CA TYR A 15 -8.76 4.12 14.80
C TYR A 15 -10.20 3.79 14.36
N ALA A 16 -10.33 3.18 13.17
CA ALA A 16 -11.58 2.61 12.69
C ALA A 16 -11.35 1.20 12.14
N LYS A 17 -12.32 0.31 12.33
CA LYS A 17 -12.31 -1.07 11.82
C LYS A 17 -13.47 -1.26 10.86
N VAL A 18 -13.22 -1.92 9.74
CA VAL A 18 -14.25 -2.38 8.79
C VAL A 18 -13.97 -3.85 8.50
N GLY A 19 -14.75 -4.75 9.12
CA GLY A 19 -14.52 -6.19 9.04
C GLY A 19 -13.11 -6.57 9.52
N ARG A 20 -12.25 -7.06 8.62
CA ARG A 20 -10.85 -7.43 8.91
C ARG A 20 -9.82 -6.39 8.46
N ARG A 21 -10.24 -5.15 8.23
CA ARG A 21 -9.35 -4.03 7.87
C ARG A 21 -9.42 -2.94 8.93
N VAL A 22 -8.28 -2.34 9.22
CA VAL A 22 -8.14 -1.27 10.20
C VAL A 22 -7.56 -0.02 9.54
N PHE A 23 -7.94 1.14 10.05
CA PHE A 23 -7.60 2.45 9.51
C PHE A 23 -7.19 3.39 10.64
N GLY A 24 -6.19 4.21 10.37
CA GLY A 24 -5.68 5.24 11.30
C GLY A 24 -6.54 6.50 11.34
N SER A 25 -7.60 6.55 10.53
CA SER A 25 -8.57 7.63 10.53
C SER A 25 -9.95 7.14 10.10
N LEU A 26 -10.99 7.83 10.59
CA LEU A 26 -12.35 7.61 10.13
C LEU A 26 -12.50 7.93 8.63
N PHE A 27 -11.85 9.00 8.15
CA PHE A 27 -11.93 9.42 6.74
C PHE A 27 -11.50 8.30 5.77
N ASN A 28 -10.39 7.60 6.09
CA ASN A 28 -9.92 6.48 5.28
C ASN A 28 -10.91 5.31 5.29
N ALA A 29 -11.53 5.03 6.44
CA ALA A 29 -12.55 4.00 6.57
C ALA A 29 -13.83 4.34 5.79
N GLU A 30 -14.29 5.59 5.84
CA GLU A 30 -15.46 6.08 5.08
C GLU A 30 -15.21 6.02 3.57
N THR A 31 -14.01 6.41 3.13
CA THR A 31 -13.58 6.32 1.74
C THR A 31 -13.60 4.86 1.28
N PHE A 32 -12.99 3.96 2.08
CA PHE A 32 -13.00 2.53 1.79
C PHE A 32 -14.42 1.96 1.68
N CYS A 33 -15.31 2.31 2.62
CA CYS A 33 -16.71 1.89 2.57
C CYS A 33 -17.41 2.39 1.29
N SER A 34 -17.19 3.65 0.92
CA SER A 34 -17.78 4.26 -0.28
C SER A 34 -17.31 3.56 -1.56
N ASP A 35 -16.01 3.28 -1.66
CA ASP A 35 -15.40 2.60 -2.81
C ASP A 35 -15.87 1.15 -2.96
N HIS A 36 -16.28 0.51 -1.85
CA HIS A 36 -16.71 -0.89 -1.82
C HIS A 36 -18.23 -1.05 -1.68
N GLY A 37 -19.02 0.03 -1.75
CA GLY A 37 -20.47 -0.01 -1.65
C GLY A 37 -21.01 -0.45 -0.28
N LEU A 38 -20.23 -0.26 0.79
CA LEU A 38 -20.62 -0.57 2.17
C LEU A 38 -21.33 0.61 2.80
N ASP A 39 -22.39 0.36 3.57
CA ASP A 39 -23.03 1.40 4.37
C ASP A 39 -22.11 1.82 5.52
N VAL A 40 -21.62 3.06 5.44
CA VAL A 40 -20.68 3.67 6.38
C VAL A 40 -21.16 3.55 7.83
N ASN A 41 -22.47 3.68 8.07
CA ASN A 41 -23.03 3.73 9.41
C ASN A 41 -23.12 2.36 10.08
N SER A 42 -23.20 1.28 9.32
CA SER A 42 -23.26 -0.10 9.84
C SER A 42 -21.93 -0.85 9.72
N ALA A 43 -21.09 -0.51 8.73
CA ALA A 43 -19.85 -1.23 8.47
C ALA A 43 -18.66 -0.80 9.34
N ILE A 44 -18.63 0.46 9.79
CA ILE A 44 -17.52 0.98 10.60
C ILE A 44 -17.76 0.70 12.08
N GLU A 45 -16.85 -0.09 12.65
CA GLU A 45 -16.68 -0.33 14.08
C GLU A 45 -15.61 0.60 14.65
N TYR A 46 -15.92 1.29 15.75
CA TYR A 46 -15.01 2.21 16.45
C TYR A 46 -15.46 2.37 17.92
N GLY A 47 -14.53 2.69 18.82
CA GLY A 47 -14.81 2.91 20.24
C GLY A 47 -13.56 2.78 21.11
N GLU A 48 -13.70 3.00 22.41
CA GLU A 48 -12.59 2.83 23.39
C GLU A 48 -12.72 1.51 24.17
N ILE A 49 -13.52 0.58 23.66
CA ILE A 49 -13.79 -0.71 24.30
C ILE A 49 -12.53 -1.60 24.18
N PRO A 50 -12.01 -2.17 25.29
CA PRO A 50 -10.75 -2.93 25.28
C PRO A 50 -10.73 -4.10 24.29
N GLU A 51 -11.85 -4.80 24.15
CA GLU A 51 -12.00 -5.93 23.22
C GLU A 51 -11.76 -5.50 21.77
N LEU A 52 -12.37 -4.38 21.36
CA LEU A 52 -12.21 -3.84 20.01
C LEU A 52 -10.77 -3.33 19.77
N LYS A 53 -10.15 -2.72 20.78
CA LYS A 53 -8.74 -2.29 20.72
C LYS A 53 -7.81 -3.49 20.48
N ASN A 54 -8.01 -4.58 21.22
CA ASN A 54 -7.22 -5.81 21.06
C ASN A 54 -7.42 -6.43 19.67
N GLU A 55 -8.65 -6.49 19.16
CA GLU A 55 -8.93 -6.97 17.81
C GLU A 55 -8.22 -6.15 16.74
N VAL A 56 -8.22 -4.82 16.88
CA VAL A 56 -7.55 -3.91 15.93
C VAL A 56 -6.05 -4.10 15.94
N GLN A 57 -5.44 -4.23 17.13
CA GLN A 57 -4.02 -4.50 17.26
C GLN A 57 -3.62 -5.84 16.63
N GLU A 58 -4.41 -6.90 16.85
CA GLU A 58 -4.15 -8.21 16.24
C GLU A 58 -4.30 -8.17 14.72
N ILE A 59 -5.36 -7.54 14.18
CA ILE A 59 -5.52 -7.35 12.73
C ILE A 59 -4.32 -6.58 12.15
N ALA A 60 -3.93 -5.47 12.78
CA ALA A 60 -2.79 -4.66 12.33
C ALA A 60 -1.50 -5.49 12.31
N LYS A 61 -1.25 -6.29 13.35
CA LYS A 61 -0.07 -7.17 13.45
C LYS A 61 0.01 -8.17 12.29
N TYR A 62 -1.09 -8.86 11.97
CA TYR A 62 -1.11 -9.80 10.85
C TYR A 62 -0.94 -9.09 9.50
N GLN A 63 -1.64 -7.98 9.30
CA GLN A 63 -1.53 -7.22 8.05
C GLN A 63 -0.12 -6.65 7.83
N LYS A 64 0.53 -6.13 8.88
CA LYS A 64 1.93 -5.67 8.82
C LYS A 64 2.88 -6.77 8.38
N ALA A 65 2.73 -7.98 8.93
CA ALA A 65 3.59 -9.10 8.55
C ALA A 65 3.47 -9.43 7.06
N VAL A 66 2.25 -9.46 6.53
CA VAL A 66 1.99 -9.69 5.09
C VAL A 66 2.55 -8.56 4.24
N LEU A 67 2.32 -7.30 4.60
CA LEU A 67 2.80 -6.15 3.83
C LEU A 67 4.32 -6.03 3.85
N ARG A 68 5.00 -6.36 4.97
CA ARG A 68 6.47 -6.41 5.04
C ARG A 68 7.05 -7.42 4.05
N GLU A 69 6.44 -8.59 3.94
CA GLU A 69 6.86 -9.60 2.94
C GLU A 69 6.62 -9.11 1.50
N VAL A 70 5.49 -8.46 1.23
CA VAL A 70 5.22 -7.86 -0.09
C VAL A 70 6.24 -6.78 -0.42
N LEU A 71 6.53 -5.89 0.53
CA LEU A 71 7.53 -4.83 0.37
C LEU A 71 8.92 -5.42 0.06
N HIS A 72 9.33 -6.45 0.80
CA HIS A 72 10.60 -7.14 0.57
C HIS A 72 10.70 -7.73 -0.85
N ARG A 73 9.61 -8.33 -1.36
CA ARG A 73 9.55 -8.83 -2.74
C ARG A 73 9.65 -7.71 -3.77
N LEU A 74 8.99 -6.58 -3.54
CA LEU A 74 9.06 -5.41 -4.41
C LEU A 74 10.47 -4.81 -4.43
N GLU A 75 11.13 -4.71 -3.29
CA GLU A 75 12.52 -4.24 -3.19
C GLU A 75 13.49 -5.17 -3.94
N LYS A 76 13.33 -6.48 -3.79
CA LYS A 76 14.11 -7.47 -4.56
C LYS A 76 13.87 -7.31 -6.07
N ARG A 77 12.63 -7.03 -6.48
CA ARG A 77 12.27 -6.79 -7.88
C ARG A 77 12.87 -5.49 -8.41
N CYS A 78 12.87 -4.41 -7.63
CA CYS A 78 13.53 -3.14 -7.97
C CYS A 78 15.03 -3.34 -8.19
N SER A 79 15.71 -4.03 -7.27
CA SER A 79 17.14 -4.34 -7.40
C SER A 79 17.46 -5.15 -8.66
N PHE A 80 16.63 -6.14 -8.98
CA PHE A 80 16.77 -6.93 -10.20
C PHE A 80 16.61 -6.06 -11.47
N LEU A 81 15.54 -5.26 -11.53
CA LEU A 81 15.27 -4.38 -12.68
C LEU A 81 16.35 -3.32 -12.86
N HIS A 82 16.89 -2.78 -11.77
CA HIS A 82 18.03 -1.86 -11.82
C HIS A 82 19.27 -2.52 -12.43
N GLY A 83 19.53 -3.79 -12.10
CA GLY A 83 20.57 -4.60 -12.72
C GLY A 83 20.33 -4.81 -14.23
N GLU A 84 19.11 -5.14 -14.65
CA GLU A 84 18.76 -5.27 -16.07
C GLU A 84 18.94 -3.95 -16.84
N ILE A 85 18.45 -2.83 -16.29
CA ILE A 85 18.60 -1.49 -16.88
C ILE A 85 20.08 -1.16 -17.06
N THR A 86 20.90 -1.40 -16.05
CA THR A 86 22.34 -1.19 -16.11
C THR A 86 23.00 -2.08 -17.17
N GLY A 87 22.62 -3.36 -17.22
CA GLY A 87 23.11 -4.32 -18.21
C GLY A 87 22.77 -3.91 -19.65
N PHE A 88 21.52 -3.50 -19.91
CA PHE A 88 21.10 -3.04 -21.23
C PHE A 88 21.77 -1.70 -21.61
N SER A 89 21.87 -0.76 -20.68
CA SER A 89 22.56 0.53 -20.89
C SER A 89 24.04 0.31 -21.26
N ASN A 90 24.73 -0.56 -20.52
CA ASN A 90 26.11 -0.92 -20.80
C ASN A 90 26.24 -1.60 -22.17
N SER A 91 25.35 -2.55 -22.48
CA SER A 91 25.34 -3.24 -23.77
C SER A 91 25.10 -2.27 -24.94
N LEU A 92 24.19 -1.29 -24.78
CA LEU A 92 23.92 -0.27 -25.79
C LEU A 92 25.15 0.57 -26.14
N SER A 93 26.04 0.83 -25.17
CA SER A 93 27.24 1.62 -25.41
C SER A 93 28.28 0.94 -26.31
N VAL A 94 28.21 -0.39 -26.45
CA VAL A 94 29.17 -1.20 -27.22
C VAL A 94 28.53 -2.04 -28.33
N CYS A 95 27.19 -1.99 -28.48
CA CYS A 95 26.47 -2.88 -29.39
C CYS A 95 26.71 -2.57 -30.87
N HIS A 96 26.53 -3.60 -31.70
CA HIS A 96 26.49 -3.44 -33.14
C HIS A 96 25.23 -2.64 -33.56
N PRO A 97 25.28 -1.78 -34.60
CA PRO A 97 24.14 -0.98 -35.02
C PRO A 97 22.85 -1.76 -35.32
N LEU A 98 22.97 -3.00 -35.78
CA LEU A 98 21.81 -3.88 -36.07
C LEU A 98 21.09 -4.34 -34.79
N ASP A 99 21.80 -4.49 -33.67
CA ASP A 99 21.23 -4.95 -32.39
C ASP A 99 20.68 -3.79 -31.55
N ARG A 100 21.05 -2.55 -31.92
CA ARG A 100 20.74 -1.35 -31.15
C ARG A 100 19.24 -1.17 -30.92
N GLY A 101 18.42 -1.32 -31.95
CA GLY A 101 16.96 -1.14 -31.84
C GLY A 101 16.34 -2.11 -30.83
N TYR A 102 16.75 -3.38 -30.89
CA TYR A 102 16.30 -4.40 -29.93
C TYR A 102 16.71 -4.05 -28.49
N LEU A 103 17.96 -3.63 -28.27
CA LEU A 103 18.44 -3.26 -26.94
C LEU A 103 17.78 -1.98 -26.40
N GLU A 104 17.49 -1.00 -27.26
CA GLU A 104 16.75 0.21 -26.87
C GLU A 104 15.34 -0.13 -26.40
N ASP A 105 14.64 -1.04 -27.09
CA ASP A 105 13.30 -1.47 -26.69
C ASP A 105 13.32 -2.29 -25.39
N ARG A 106 14.30 -3.18 -25.22
CA ARG A 106 14.51 -3.90 -23.96
C ARG A 106 14.77 -2.97 -22.79
N LEU A 107 15.58 -1.94 -22.99
CA LEU A 107 15.88 -0.93 -21.98
C LEU A 107 14.62 -0.14 -21.60
N LYS A 108 13.86 0.35 -22.58
CA LYS A 108 12.58 1.06 -22.33
C LYS A 108 11.61 0.22 -21.53
N GLU A 109 11.47 -1.06 -21.89
CA GLU A 109 10.58 -1.98 -21.17
C GLU A 109 11.04 -2.22 -19.72
N ALA A 110 12.35 -2.37 -19.50
CA ALA A 110 12.91 -2.53 -18.15
C ALA A 110 12.70 -1.28 -17.28
N ILE A 111 12.87 -0.08 -17.86
CA ILE A 111 12.59 1.20 -17.18
C ILE A 111 11.11 1.30 -16.82
N ALA A 112 10.20 1.02 -17.76
CA ALA A 112 8.76 1.07 -17.50
C ALA A 112 8.34 0.11 -16.37
N LYS A 113 8.87 -1.11 -16.37
CA LYS A 113 8.65 -2.08 -15.28
C LYS A 113 9.21 -1.59 -13.94
N SER A 114 10.38 -0.94 -13.96
CA SER A 114 11.01 -0.38 -12.75
C SER A 114 10.15 0.72 -12.13
N THR A 115 9.67 1.66 -12.95
CA THR A 115 8.76 2.73 -12.52
C THR A 115 7.48 2.17 -11.89
N ALA A 116 6.82 1.22 -12.57
CA ALA A 116 5.60 0.60 -12.03
C ALA A 116 5.86 -0.17 -10.72
N THR A 117 7.01 -0.83 -10.59
CA THR A 117 7.39 -1.55 -9.37
C THR A 117 7.65 -0.57 -8.22
N HIS A 118 8.28 0.56 -8.50
CA HIS A 118 8.50 1.63 -7.52
C HIS A 118 7.18 2.22 -7.02
N GLU A 119 6.24 2.54 -7.91
CA GLU A 119 4.91 3.03 -7.52
C GLU A 119 4.16 2.02 -6.64
N ALA A 120 4.21 0.73 -6.99
CA ALA A 120 3.63 -0.32 -6.16
C ALA A 120 4.26 -0.40 -4.77
N ARG A 121 5.59 -0.21 -4.68
CA ARG A 121 6.32 -0.18 -3.40
C ARG A 121 5.86 0.97 -2.51
N GLU A 122 5.75 2.17 -3.07
CA GLU A 122 5.30 3.36 -2.32
C GLU A 122 3.87 3.18 -1.78
N MET A 123 2.95 2.63 -2.58
CA MET A 123 1.59 2.33 -2.13
C MET A 123 1.56 1.36 -0.93
N VAL A 124 2.37 0.30 -0.99
CA VAL A 124 2.49 -0.67 0.11
C VAL A 124 3.10 -0.03 1.36
N TRP A 125 4.12 0.83 1.17
CA TRP A 125 4.76 1.56 2.26
C TRP A 125 3.78 2.45 3.02
N THR A 126 2.96 3.25 2.32
CA THR A 126 1.96 4.12 2.95
C THR A 126 0.95 3.34 3.81
N ILE A 127 0.50 2.18 3.35
CA ILE A 127 -0.40 1.32 4.13
C ILE A 127 0.32 0.79 5.37
N LEU A 128 1.58 0.40 5.24
CA LEU A 128 2.38 -0.13 6.34
C LEU A 128 2.63 0.93 7.43
N GLU A 129 2.91 2.18 7.06
CA GLU A 129 3.03 3.31 8.00
C GLU A 129 1.74 3.54 8.79
N GLU A 130 0.58 3.47 8.12
CA GLU A 130 -0.73 3.59 8.78
C GLU A 130 -0.93 2.48 9.83
N LEU A 131 -0.53 1.25 9.51
CA LEU A 131 -0.62 0.12 10.44
C LEU A 131 0.42 0.16 11.57
N GLU A 132 1.61 0.71 11.34
CA GLU A 132 2.64 0.87 12.37
C GLU A 132 2.08 1.65 13.56
N ARG A 133 1.45 2.79 13.27
CA ARG A 133 0.76 3.61 14.27
C ARG A 133 -0.30 2.87 15.08
N LEU A 134 -1.03 1.93 14.46
CA LEU A 134 -2.11 1.17 15.10
C LEU A 134 -1.62 0.00 15.93
N SER A 135 -0.49 -0.59 15.56
CA SER A 135 0.09 -1.75 16.25
C SER A 135 0.91 -1.39 17.49
N GLU A 136 1.45 -0.17 17.57
CA GLU A 136 2.32 0.30 18.65
C GLU A 136 1.60 1.18 19.68
N TRP A 137 0.28 0.99 19.81
CA TRP A 137 -0.51 1.64 20.85
C TRP A 137 -0.08 1.19 22.25
N HIS A 138 0.92 1.87 22.79
CA HIS A 138 1.13 2.00 24.23
C HIS A 138 0.09 2.98 24.77
N ASP A 139 -0.62 2.56 25.83
CA ASP A 139 -1.56 3.40 26.59
C ASP A 139 -0.93 4.73 27.03
#